data_AF-A0A0Q5ZZE3-F1
#
_entry.id   AF-A0A0Q5ZZE3-F1
#
_cell.length_a   1.000
_cell.length_b   1.000
_cell.length_c   1.000
_cell.angle_alpha   90.00
_cell.angle_beta   90.00
_cell.angle_gamma   90.00
#
_symmetry.space_group_name_H-M   'P 1'
#
loop_
_entity.id
_entity.type
_entity.pdbx_description
1 polymer ?
#
loop_
_entity_poly.entity_id
_entity_poly.type
_entity_poly.pdbx_seq_one_letter_code
_entity_poly.pdbx_strand_id
1 'polypeptide(L)'
;MSKRLRKMLVRISRYLACALCGRAPYRDQFLLAWLLVVGLCWILVNAQPSSMWILHLLLSLSLFALLSAICAIDARFGIIPDSLVGALAMGGVAAVSLQDPDAIMSRLADAAIVAIAIASFRSMFRWVRGYDGLGFGDVKFLAAATLWIGLRSLPVVLLVAVVSALASAFLLASQRYEVDGRHAIPFGPHLAVGLWLAWVFDPMGLLSG
;
A
#
# COMPACT_ATOMS: atom_id res chain seq x y z
N MET A 1 5.55 -24.69 -10.05
CA MET A 1 4.70 -23.65 -9.43
C MET A 1 4.08 -24.20 -8.15
N SER A 2 4.40 -23.65 -6.96
CA SER A 2 3.97 -24.23 -5.68
C SER A 2 2.45 -24.08 -5.46
N LYS A 3 1.81 -25.05 -4.77
CA LYS A 3 0.37 -25.02 -4.45
C LYS A 3 -0.05 -23.73 -3.71
N ARG A 4 0.88 -23.10 -2.96
CA ARG A 4 0.65 -21.83 -2.25
C ARG A 4 0.52 -20.65 -3.22
N LEU A 5 1.39 -20.55 -4.22
CA LEU A 5 1.36 -19.46 -5.21
C LEU A 5 0.04 -19.47 -6.00
N ARG A 6 -0.43 -20.65 -6.43
CA ARG A 6 -1.72 -20.78 -7.14
C ARG A 6 -2.88 -20.31 -6.26
N LYS A 7 -2.91 -20.68 -4.98
CA LYS A 7 -3.97 -20.23 -4.05
C LYS A 7 -3.94 -18.71 -3.87
N MET A 8 -2.76 -18.10 -3.82
CA MET A 8 -2.60 -16.65 -3.70
C MET A 8 -3.10 -15.92 -4.95
N LEU A 9 -2.69 -16.36 -6.15
CA LEU A 9 -3.15 -15.79 -7.42
C LEU A 9 -4.68 -15.85 -7.57
N VAL A 10 -5.30 -16.98 -7.19
CA VAL A 10 -6.75 -17.15 -7.23
C VAL A 10 -7.48 -16.24 -6.22
N ARG A 11 -6.82 -15.84 -5.12
CA ARG A 11 -7.37 -14.88 -4.17
C ARG A 11 -7.28 -13.45 -4.71
N ILE A 12 -6.11 -13.09 -5.27
CA ILE A 12 -5.89 -11.78 -5.89
C ILE A 12 -6.86 -11.56 -7.04
N SER A 13 -7.01 -12.56 -7.92
CA SER A 13 -7.92 -12.44 -9.07
C SER A 13 -9.38 -12.28 -8.64
N ARG A 14 -9.82 -13.03 -7.63
CA ARG A 14 -11.18 -12.86 -7.06
C ARG A 14 -11.36 -11.50 -6.42
N TYR A 15 -10.37 -11.03 -5.66
CA TYR A 15 -10.41 -9.70 -5.06
C TYR A 15 -10.54 -8.62 -6.13
N LEU A 16 -9.64 -8.57 -7.12
CA LEU A 16 -9.67 -7.59 -8.19
C LEU A 16 -10.97 -7.68 -9.00
N ALA A 17 -11.41 -8.88 -9.37
CA ALA A 17 -12.66 -9.04 -10.12
C ALA A 17 -13.89 -8.54 -9.35
N CYS A 18 -13.97 -8.83 -8.04
CA CYS A 18 -15.08 -8.36 -7.21
C CYS A 18 -15.00 -6.85 -6.95
N ALA A 19 -13.83 -6.34 -6.56
CA ALA A 19 -13.62 -4.94 -6.25
C ALA A 19 -13.82 -4.05 -7.49
N LEU A 20 -13.23 -4.40 -8.65
CA LEU A 20 -13.39 -3.63 -9.89
C LEU A 20 -14.82 -3.68 -10.44
N CYS A 21 -15.57 -4.77 -10.22
CA CYS A 21 -16.98 -4.86 -10.59
C CYS A 21 -17.94 -4.26 -9.55
N GLY A 22 -17.45 -3.78 -8.40
CA GLY A 22 -18.28 -3.26 -7.32
C GLY A 22 -19.18 -4.33 -6.68
N ARG A 23 -18.78 -5.61 -6.74
CA ARG A 23 -19.55 -6.73 -6.21
C ARG A 23 -19.13 -7.06 -4.77
N ALA A 24 -20.09 -7.52 -3.98
CA ALA A 24 -19.83 -8.08 -2.65
C ALA A 24 -18.80 -9.24 -2.74
N PRO A 25 -17.94 -9.44 -1.71
CA PRO A 25 -17.92 -8.70 -0.44
C PRO A 25 -17.10 -7.39 -0.47
N TYR A 26 -16.37 -7.07 -1.55
CA TYR A 26 -15.40 -5.95 -1.59
C TYR A 26 -15.93 -4.70 -2.32
N ARG A 27 -17.23 -4.44 -2.24
CA ARG A 27 -17.89 -3.35 -2.97
C ARG A 27 -17.41 -1.97 -2.53
N ASP A 28 -17.11 -1.81 -1.25
CA ASP A 28 -16.56 -0.60 -0.61
C ASP A 28 -15.17 -0.23 -1.15
N GLN A 29 -14.40 -1.23 -1.61
CA GLN A 29 -13.04 -1.05 -2.12
C GLN A 29 -12.98 -0.80 -3.64
N PHE A 30 -14.14 -0.61 -4.29
CA PHE A 30 -14.23 -0.36 -5.72
C PHE A 30 -13.36 0.81 -6.18
N LEU A 31 -13.45 1.96 -5.49
CA LEU A 31 -12.66 3.15 -5.83
C LEU A 31 -11.16 2.88 -5.69
N LEU A 32 -10.75 2.18 -4.63
CA LEU A 32 -9.35 1.84 -4.36
C LEU A 32 -8.79 0.92 -5.45
N ALA A 33 -9.55 -0.11 -5.85
CA ALA A 33 -9.15 -1.02 -6.92
C ALA A 33 -8.99 -0.29 -8.27
N TRP A 34 -9.91 0.63 -8.60
CA TRP A 34 -9.81 1.44 -9.81
C TRP A 34 -8.62 2.40 -9.77
N LEU A 35 -8.29 2.99 -8.62
CA LEU A 35 -7.08 3.83 -8.49
C LEU A 35 -5.79 3.05 -8.75
N LEU A 36 -5.73 1.79 -8.31
CA LEU A 36 -4.61 0.91 -8.65
C LEU A 36 -4.52 0.70 -10.17
N VAL A 37 -5.62 0.37 -10.83
CA VAL A 37 -5.66 0.10 -12.28
C VAL A 37 -5.37 1.36 -13.11
N VAL A 38 -5.97 2.50 -12.75
CA VAL A 38 -5.76 3.78 -13.44
C VAL A 38 -4.29 4.21 -13.33
N GLY A 39 -3.66 4.07 -12.16
CA GLY A 39 -2.24 4.36 -12.03
C GLY A 39 -1.36 3.43 -12.87
N LEU A 40 -1.75 2.15 -13.04
CA LEU A 40 -1.02 1.23 -13.91
C LEU A 40 -1.15 1.64 -15.37
N CYS A 41 -2.37 1.99 -15.81
CA CYS A 41 -2.60 2.54 -17.14
C CYS A 41 -1.83 3.84 -17.37
N TRP A 42 -1.76 4.73 -16.38
CA TRP A 42 -1.00 5.97 -16.45
C TRP A 42 0.49 5.71 -16.73
N ILE A 43 1.10 4.78 -15.99
CA ILE A 43 2.50 4.37 -16.19
C ILE A 43 2.71 3.80 -17.60
N LEU A 44 1.79 2.96 -18.08
CA LEU A 44 1.89 2.35 -19.42
C LEU A 44 1.77 3.39 -20.54
N VAL A 45 0.89 4.37 -20.41
CA VAL A 45 0.67 5.43 -21.42
C VAL A 45 1.82 6.44 -21.43
N ASN A 46 2.36 6.77 -20.25
CA ASN A 46 3.44 7.74 -20.09
C ASN A 46 4.83 7.11 -20.11
N ALA A 47 4.94 5.82 -20.40
CA ALA A 47 6.22 5.13 -20.54
C ALA A 47 6.95 5.67 -21.78
N GLN A 48 7.79 6.69 -21.57
CA GLN A 48 8.67 7.20 -22.60
C GLN A 48 9.80 6.19 -22.84
N PRO A 49 10.23 5.98 -24.10
CA PRO A 49 11.36 5.10 -24.40
C PRO A 49 12.66 5.71 -23.88
N SER A 50 13.01 5.41 -22.62
CA SER A 50 14.31 5.71 -22.02
C SER A 50 15.18 4.44 -22.03
N SER A 51 16.40 4.48 -21.48
CA SER A 51 17.17 3.23 -21.26
C SER A 51 16.63 2.40 -20.09
N MET A 52 15.89 3.03 -19.16
CA MET A 52 15.47 2.42 -17.88
C MET A 52 13.96 2.08 -17.82
N TRP A 53 13.17 2.41 -18.85
CA TRP A 53 11.72 2.22 -18.83
C TRP A 53 11.26 0.79 -18.53
N ILE A 54 11.96 -0.23 -19.07
CA ILE A 54 11.64 -1.64 -18.81
C ILE A 54 11.77 -1.95 -17.32
N LEU A 55 12.82 -1.45 -16.68
CA LEU A 55 13.05 -1.67 -15.27
C LEU A 55 11.96 -0.99 -14.42
N HIS A 56 11.65 0.27 -14.70
CA HIS A 56 10.57 0.99 -14.02
C HIS A 56 9.22 0.27 -14.18
N LEU A 57 8.94 -0.28 -15.37
CA LEU A 57 7.73 -1.04 -15.63
C LEU A 57 7.69 -2.33 -14.81
N LEU A 58 8.80 -3.09 -14.76
CA LEU A 58 8.90 -4.32 -13.96
C LEU A 58 8.73 -4.05 -12.47
N LEU A 59 9.36 -2.99 -11.94
CA LEU A 59 9.21 -2.55 -10.55
C LEU A 59 7.75 -2.18 -10.26
N SER A 60 7.13 -1.39 -11.14
CA SER A 60 5.74 -0.95 -10.99
C SER A 60 4.75 -2.11 -11.03
N LEU A 61 4.95 -3.08 -11.94
CA LEU A 61 4.13 -4.30 -11.99
C LEU A 61 4.32 -5.16 -10.74
N SER A 62 5.54 -5.27 -10.23
CA SER A 62 5.83 -6.00 -8.99
C SER A 62 5.15 -5.35 -7.79
N LEU A 63 5.20 -4.02 -7.69
CA LEU A 63 4.55 -3.23 -6.65
C LEU A 63 3.02 -3.38 -6.73
N PHE A 64 2.44 -3.21 -7.93
CA PHE A 64 1.02 -3.40 -8.17
C PHE A 64 0.54 -4.80 -7.73
N ALA A 65 1.29 -5.84 -8.06
CA ALA A 65 0.97 -7.22 -7.67
C ALA A 65 1.04 -7.43 -6.14
N LEU A 66 2.07 -6.87 -5.49
CA LEU A 66 2.23 -6.93 -4.03
C LEU A 66 1.10 -6.17 -3.31
N LEU A 67 0.81 -4.94 -3.75
CA LEU A 67 -0.26 -4.12 -3.18
C LEU A 67 -1.63 -4.78 -3.37
N SER A 68 -1.92 -5.31 -4.55
CA SER A 68 -3.17 -6.06 -4.80
C SER A 68 -3.28 -7.29 -3.90
N ALA A 69 -2.17 -7.97 -3.61
CA ALA A 69 -2.15 -9.10 -2.68
C ALA A 69 -2.37 -8.68 -1.23
N ILE A 70 -1.77 -7.57 -0.81
CA ILE A 70 -1.97 -7.00 0.53
C ILE A 70 -3.43 -6.60 0.69
N CYS A 71 -4.01 -5.86 -0.26
CA CYS A 71 -5.43 -5.49 -0.24
C CYS A 71 -6.33 -6.72 -0.16
N ALA A 72 -6.09 -7.75 -0.98
CA ALA A 72 -6.90 -8.96 -1.01
C ALA A 72 -6.89 -9.76 0.31
N ILE A 73 -5.78 -9.73 1.04
CA ILE A 73 -5.64 -10.43 2.32
C ILE A 73 -6.18 -9.56 3.46
N ASP A 74 -5.85 -8.28 3.47
CA ASP A 74 -6.29 -7.34 4.50
C ASP A 74 -7.81 -7.16 4.47
N ALA A 75 -8.41 -7.03 3.28
CA ALA A 75 -9.86 -6.93 3.10
C ALA A 75 -10.63 -8.15 3.64
N ARG A 76 -9.99 -9.31 3.75
CA ARG A 76 -10.63 -10.56 4.16
C ARG A 76 -10.33 -10.96 5.60
N PHE A 77 -9.14 -10.64 6.08
CA PHE A 77 -8.63 -11.13 7.37
C PHE A 77 -8.20 -10.01 8.31
N GLY A 78 -8.14 -8.76 7.86
CA GLY A 78 -7.67 -7.61 8.65
C GLY A 78 -6.22 -7.73 9.09
N ILE A 79 -5.40 -8.47 8.32
CA ILE A 79 -3.98 -8.68 8.62
C ILE A 79 -3.13 -8.45 7.37
N ILE A 80 -1.96 -7.84 7.58
CA ILE A 80 -0.91 -7.72 6.57
C ILE A 80 0.16 -8.78 6.88
N PRO A 81 0.34 -9.83 6.04
CA PRO A 81 1.30 -10.89 6.28
C PRO A 81 2.75 -10.38 6.26
N ASP A 82 3.54 -10.80 7.23
CA ASP A 82 4.97 -10.47 7.31
C ASP A 82 5.75 -10.87 6.05
N SER A 83 5.35 -11.95 5.37
CA SER A 83 5.96 -12.36 4.11
C SER A 83 5.74 -11.35 2.97
N LEU A 84 4.56 -10.70 2.93
CA LEU A 84 4.27 -9.68 1.93
C LEU A 84 4.94 -8.36 2.27
N VAL A 85 5.03 -8.01 3.55
CA VAL A 85 5.80 -6.83 3.98
C VAL A 85 7.28 -7.02 3.70
N GLY A 86 7.83 -8.21 3.95
CA GLY A 86 9.21 -8.54 3.60
C GLY A 86 9.45 -8.46 2.09
N ALA A 87 8.52 -8.98 1.28
CA ALA A 87 8.60 -8.86 -0.18
C ALA A 87 8.51 -7.39 -0.65
N LEU A 88 7.66 -6.58 -0.01
CA LEU A 88 7.58 -5.15 -0.27
C LEU A 88 8.89 -4.44 0.10
N ALA A 89 9.48 -4.74 1.25
CA ALA A 89 10.75 -4.17 1.67
C ALA A 89 11.90 -4.56 0.74
N MET A 90 12.00 -5.84 0.35
CA MET A 90 13.00 -6.30 -0.62
C MET A 90 12.82 -5.62 -1.99
N GLY A 91 11.58 -5.46 -2.45
CA GLY A 91 11.30 -4.74 -3.69
C GLY A 91 11.71 -3.27 -3.61
N GLY A 92 11.52 -2.62 -2.46
CA GLY A 92 11.94 -1.24 -2.23
C GLY A 92 13.47 -1.10 -2.21
N VAL A 93 14.17 -2.01 -1.53
CA VAL A 93 15.64 -2.08 -1.58
C VAL A 93 16.13 -2.30 -3.01
N ALA A 94 15.54 -3.24 -3.75
CA ALA A 94 15.89 -3.46 -5.14
C ALA A 94 15.62 -2.22 -6.00
N ALA A 95 14.52 -1.51 -5.76
CA ALA A 95 14.18 -0.28 -6.47
C ALA A 95 15.23 0.82 -6.24
N VAL A 96 15.64 1.07 -5.00
CA VAL A 96 16.70 2.06 -4.72
C VAL A 96 18.06 1.58 -5.26
N SER A 97 18.44 0.32 -5.07
CA SER A 97 19.73 -0.20 -5.55
C SER A 97 19.91 -0.13 -7.06
N LEU A 98 18.83 -0.17 -7.83
CA LEU A 98 18.91 -0.11 -9.29
C LEU A 98 18.79 1.31 -9.85
N GLN A 99 18.33 2.27 -9.04
CA GLN A 99 18.10 3.66 -9.47
C GLN A 99 19.13 4.62 -8.87
N ASP A 100 19.42 4.49 -7.59
CA ASP A 100 20.36 5.32 -6.82
C ASP A 100 21.03 4.48 -5.71
N PRO A 101 22.11 3.74 -6.03
CA PRO A 101 22.81 2.90 -5.07
C PRO A 101 23.37 3.67 -3.87
N ASP A 102 23.73 4.94 -4.04
CA ASP A 102 24.32 5.75 -2.97
C ASP A 102 23.27 6.14 -1.91
N ALA A 103 21.99 6.19 -2.30
CA ALA A 103 20.87 6.44 -1.40
C ALA A 103 20.38 5.21 -0.60
N ILE A 104 20.96 4.02 -0.77
CA ILE A 104 20.50 2.82 -0.04
C ILE A 104 20.56 3.05 1.48
N MET A 105 21.67 3.59 1.97
CA MET A 105 21.88 3.78 3.42
C MET A 105 20.91 4.83 3.99
N SER A 106 20.67 5.92 3.25
CA SER A 106 19.70 6.95 3.66
C SER A 106 18.27 6.40 3.64
N ARG A 107 17.88 5.61 2.63
CA ARG A 107 16.55 4.97 2.58
C ARG A 107 16.33 3.94 3.69
N LEU A 108 17.36 3.18 4.07
CA LEU A 108 17.29 2.28 5.22
C LEU A 108 17.15 3.05 6.53
N ALA A 109 17.89 4.16 6.69
CA ALA A 109 17.76 5.03 7.84
C ALA A 109 16.36 5.66 7.91
N ASP A 110 15.82 6.16 6.79
CA ASP A 110 14.45 6.67 6.68
C ASP A 110 13.43 5.62 7.12
N ALA A 111 13.52 4.40 6.59
CA ALA A 111 12.62 3.31 6.95
C ALA A 111 12.70 2.95 8.44
N ALA A 112 13.90 2.97 9.04
CA ALA A 112 14.08 2.74 10.47
C ALA A 112 13.47 3.88 11.31
N ILE A 113 13.68 5.14 10.92
CA ILE A 113 13.07 6.32 11.56
C ILE A 113 11.55 6.22 11.53
N VAL A 114 10.98 5.86 10.38
CA VAL A 114 9.53 5.69 10.22
C VAL A 114 9.00 4.55 11.09
N ALA A 115 9.69 3.41 11.10
CA ALA A 115 9.31 2.27 11.94
C ALA A 115 9.27 2.66 13.42
N ILE A 116 10.31 3.35 13.91
CA ILE A 116 10.41 3.81 15.30
C ILE A 116 9.34 4.86 15.60
N ALA A 117 9.20 5.89 14.77
CA ALA A 117 8.26 6.98 15.00
C ALA A 117 6.81 6.49 15.07
N ILE A 118 6.40 5.65 14.11
CA ILE A 118 5.03 5.14 14.05
C ILE A 118 4.80 4.09 15.14
N ALA A 119 5.78 3.23 15.46
CA ALA A 119 5.66 2.28 16.57
C ALA A 119 5.54 3.00 17.93
N SER A 120 6.29 4.08 18.14
CA SER A 120 6.20 4.92 19.33
C SER A 120 4.85 5.62 19.41
N PHE A 121 4.38 6.23 18.32
CA PHE A 121 3.07 6.87 18.28
C PHE A 121 1.95 5.87 18.58
N ARG A 122 1.99 4.67 17.97
CA ARG A 122 1.05 3.58 18.25
C ARG A 122 1.08 3.18 19.72
N SER A 123 2.26 3.01 20.31
CA SER A 123 2.42 2.60 21.70
C SER A 123 1.91 3.66 22.67
N MET A 124 2.19 4.93 22.41
CA MET A 124 1.67 6.07 23.16
C MET A 124 0.15 6.17 23.05
N PHE A 125 -0.39 6.03 21.85
CA PHE A 125 -1.83 6.04 21.61
C PHE A 125 -2.53 4.90 22.37
N ARG A 126 -1.98 3.68 22.32
CA ARG A 126 -2.49 2.54 23.06
C ARG A 126 -2.46 2.78 24.57
N TRP A 127 -1.39 3.40 25.08
CA TRP A 127 -1.26 3.72 26.50
C TRP A 127 -2.31 4.74 26.96
N VAL A 128 -2.61 5.76 26.14
CA VAL A 128 -3.60 6.80 26.46
C VAL A 128 -5.05 6.33 26.28
N ARG A 129 -5.34 5.56 25.23
CA ARG A 129 -6.71 5.18 24.84
C ARG A 129 -7.15 3.81 25.32
N GLY A 130 -6.22 2.93 25.70
CA GLY A 130 -6.51 1.57 26.16
C GLY A 130 -6.86 0.58 25.05
N TYR A 131 -6.83 0.99 23.77
CA TYR A 131 -7.01 0.12 22.60
C TYR A 131 -6.03 0.50 21.48
N ASP A 132 -5.80 -0.43 20.56
CA ASP A 132 -4.95 -0.20 19.39
C ASP A 132 -5.70 0.64 18.33
N GLY A 133 -5.19 1.84 18.03
CA GLY A 133 -5.72 2.66 16.93
C GLY A 133 -5.22 2.24 15.55
N LEU A 134 -4.01 1.68 15.48
CA LEU A 134 -3.36 1.22 14.25
C LEU A 134 -2.80 -0.18 14.46
N GLY A 135 -2.96 -1.05 13.45
CA GLY A 135 -2.41 -2.40 13.49
C GLY A 135 -0.89 -2.40 13.41
N PHE A 136 -0.23 -3.38 14.01
CA PHE A 136 1.22 -3.50 13.87
C PHE A 136 1.64 -3.83 12.42
N GLY A 137 0.75 -4.46 11.64
CA GLY A 137 0.94 -4.69 10.21
C GLY A 137 1.11 -3.39 9.43
N ASP A 138 0.34 -2.35 9.76
CA ASP A 138 0.39 -1.04 9.11
C ASP A 138 1.72 -0.32 9.37
N VAL A 139 2.26 -0.45 10.59
CA VAL A 139 3.58 0.08 10.96
C VAL A 139 4.67 -0.54 10.07
N LYS A 140 4.67 -1.86 9.95
CA LYS A 140 5.64 -2.56 9.10
C LYS A 140 5.45 -2.20 7.62
N PHE A 141 4.19 -2.07 7.18
CA PHE A 141 3.86 -1.64 5.82
C PHE A 141 4.45 -0.26 5.52
N LEU A 142 4.25 0.73 6.40
CA LEU A 142 4.75 2.09 6.21
C LEU A 142 6.28 2.17 6.20
N ALA A 143 6.95 1.38 7.05
CA ALA A 143 8.39 1.24 7.01
C ALA A 143 8.87 0.66 5.67
N ALA A 144 8.23 -0.41 5.18
CA ALA A 144 8.55 -1.00 3.88
C ALA A 144 8.21 -0.07 2.70
N ALA A 145 7.11 0.68 2.78
CA ALA A 145 6.69 1.67 1.80
C ALA A 145 7.74 2.78 1.64
N THR A 146 8.33 3.22 2.76
CA THR A 146 9.38 4.25 2.78
C THR A 146 10.60 3.85 1.95
N LEU A 147 10.90 2.56 1.81
CA LEU A 147 12.01 2.10 0.96
C LEU A 147 11.77 2.38 -0.53
N TRP A 148 10.51 2.42 -0.97
CA TRP A 148 10.15 2.74 -2.36
C TRP A 148 10.20 4.24 -2.62
N ILE A 149 9.56 5.03 -1.75
CA ILE A 149 9.27 6.45 -2.03
C ILE A 149 10.11 7.45 -1.21
N GLY A 150 10.81 6.98 -0.17
CA GLY A 150 11.57 7.81 0.76
C GLY A 150 10.72 8.48 1.84
N LEU A 151 11.38 9.08 2.84
CA LEU A 151 10.69 9.71 3.97
C LEU A 151 9.81 10.90 3.56
N ARG A 152 10.26 11.69 2.57
CA ARG A 152 9.57 12.93 2.15
C ARG A 152 8.17 12.69 1.57
N SER A 153 7.98 11.54 0.91
CA SER A 153 6.71 11.19 0.25
C SER A 153 5.75 10.46 1.20
N LEU A 154 6.21 10.05 2.38
CA LEU A 154 5.39 9.36 3.37
C LEU A 154 4.17 10.17 3.88
N PRO A 155 4.27 11.49 4.13
CA PRO A 155 3.10 12.29 4.51
C PRO A 155 1.99 12.26 3.45
N VAL A 156 2.34 12.21 2.16
CA VAL A 156 1.36 12.09 1.07
C VAL A 156 0.66 10.74 1.14
N VAL A 157 1.40 9.64 1.38
CA VAL A 157 0.80 8.31 1.56
C VAL A 157 -0.19 8.31 2.72
N LEU A 158 0.19 8.87 3.86
CA LEU A 158 -0.67 8.95 5.04
C LEU A 158 -1.90 9.82 4.78
N LEU A 159 -1.74 10.96 4.13
CA LEU A 159 -2.84 11.85 3.78
C LEU A 159 -3.85 11.15 2.87
N VAL A 160 -3.38 10.52 1.80
CA VAL A 160 -4.23 9.74 0.88
C VAL A 160 -4.93 8.62 1.62
N ALA A 161 -4.21 7.88 2.49
CA ALA A 161 -4.79 6.79 3.25
C ALA A 161 -5.90 7.28 4.21
N VAL A 162 -5.68 8.37 4.93
CA VAL A 162 -6.67 8.95 5.85
C VAL A 162 -7.88 9.50 5.10
N VAL A 163 -7.67 10.28 4.03
CA VAL A 163 -8.76 10.86 3.25
C VAL A 163 -9.60 9.76 2.60
N SER A 164 -8.96 8.74 2.02
CA SER A 164 -9.68 7.62 1.41
C SER A 164 -10.40 6.75 2.45
N ALA A 165 -9.82 6.54 3.64
CA ALA A 165 -10.47 5.83 4.74
C ALA A 165 -11.67 6.59 5.32
N LEU A 166 -11.57 7.93 5.44
CA LEU A 166 -12.68 8.76 5.86
C LEU A 166 -13.80 8.78 4.81
N ALA A 167 -13.44 8.85 3.53
CA ALA A 167 -14.41 8.79 2.43
C ALA A 167 -15.14 7.44 2.40
N SER A 168 -14.43 6.32 2.57
CA SER A 168 -15.05 4.99 2.62
C SER A 168 -15.96 4.82 3.85
N ALA A 169 -15.53 5.30 5.02
CA ALA A 169 -16.34 5.33 6.23
C ALA A 169 -17.62 6.17 6.06
N PHE A 170 -17.52 7.35 5.45
CA PHE A 170 -18.67 8.22 5.18
C PHE A 170 -19.67 7.57 4.23
N LEU A 171 -19.18 6.93 3.16
CA LEU A 171 -20.03 6.20 2.20
C LEU A 171 -20.76 5.04 2.88
N LEU A 172 -20.08 4.26 3.73
CA LEU A 172 -20.69 3.17 4.48
C LEU A 172 -21.76 3.68 5.46
N ALA A 173 -21.49 4.77 6.17
CA ALA A 173 -22.45 5.40 7.07
C ALA A 173 -23.71 5.91 6.33
N SER A 174 -23.53 6.49 5.14
CA SER A 174 -24.65 6.99 4.32
C SER A 174 -25.57 5.89 3.79
N GLN A 175 -25.05 4.67 3.61
CA GLN A 175 -25.80 3.53 3.07
C GLN A 175 -26.62 2.78 4.14
N ARG A 176 -26.66 3.27 5.40
CA ARG A 176 -27.25 2.57 6.56
C ARG A 176 -26.78 1.13 6.68
N TYR A 177 -25.56 0.84 6.20
CA TYR A 177 -24.91 -0.41 6.52
C TYR A 177 -24.77 -0.40 8.04
N GLU A 178 -25.24 -1.44 8.73
CA GLU A 178 -24.96 -1.58 10.15
C GLU A 178 -23.45 -1.69 10.28
N VAL A 179 -22.80 -0.54 10.54
CA VAL A 179 -21.45 -0.49 11.06
C VAL A 179 -21.58 -0.96 12.51
N ASP A 180 -21.88 -2.25 12.66
CA ASP A 180 -21.73 -2.93 13.93
C ASP A 180 -20.29 -2.65 14.34
N GLY A 181 -20.08 -2.10 15.54
CA GLY A 181 -18.78 -1.57 16.00
C GLY A 181 -17.65 -2.61 16.05
N ARG A 182 -17.92 -3.82 15.56
CA ARG A 182 -17.01 -4.95 15.36
C ARG A 182 -16.41 -5.05 13.95
N HIS A 183 -16.98 -4.38 12.95
CA HIS A 183 -16.41 -4.35 11.60
C HIS A 183 -15.36 -3.23 11.49
N ALA A 184 -14.15 -3.52 11.97
CA ALA A 184 -13.01 -2.66 11.74
C ALA A 184 -12.76 -2.51 10.23
N ILE A 185 -12.75 -1.28 9.72
CA ILE A 185 -12.43 -1.01 8.32
C ILE A 185 -10.95 -1.38 8.10
N PRO A 186 -10.63 -2.27 7.14
CA PRO A 186 -9.26 -2.62 6.81
C PRO A 186 -8.52 -1.37 6.31
N PHE A 187 -7.46 -0.97 7.02
CA PHE A 187 -6.68 0.23 6.68
C PHE A 187 -5.63 -0.05 5.60
N GLY A 188 -5.24 -1.31 5.41
CA GLY A 188 -4.23 -1.73 4.43
C GLY A 188 -4.55 -1.32 2.99
N PRO A 189 -5.78 -1.48 2.46
CA PRO A 189 -6.14 -1.01 1.12
C PRO A 189 -5.93 0.49 0.90
N HIS A 190 -6.18 1.30 1.93
CA HIS A 190 -6.02 2.76 1.87
C HIS A 190 -4.53 3.15 1.84
N LEU A 191 -3.72 2.48 2.67
CA LEU A 191 -2.25 2.60 2.64
C LEU A 191 -1.64 2.15 1.31
N ALA A 192 -2.15 1.05 0.75
CA ALA A 192 -1.71 0.51 -0.54
C ALA A 192 -1.95 1.52 -1.67
N VAL A 193 -3.12 2.14 -1.72
CA VAL A 193 -3.41 3.20 -2.70
C VAL A 193 -2.52 4.42 -2.46
N GLY A 194 -2.31 4.83 -1.21
CA GLY A 194 -1.38 5.92 -0.90
C GLY A 194 0.03 5.68 -1.45
N LEU A 195 0.60 4.49 -1.22
CA LEU A 195 1.90 4.10 -1.75
C LEU A 195 1.89 4.06 -3.28
N TRP A 196 0.84 3.49 -3.87
CA TRP A 196 0.72 3.40 -5.33
C TRP A 196 0.70 4.79 -5.99
N LEU A 197 -0.10 5.72 -5.48
CA LEU A 197 -0.18 7.06 -6.04
C LEU A 197 1.13 7.82 -5.82
N ALA A 198 1.76 7.70 -4.66
CA ALA A 198 3.08 8.30 -4.43
C ALA A 198 4.12 7.80 -5.44
N TRP A 199 4.12 6.49 -5.73
CA TRP A 199 4.99 5.89 -6.75
C TRP A 199 4.63 6.30 -8.19
N VAL A 200 3.35 6.44 -8.53
CA VAL A 200 2.92 6.82 -9.89
C VAL A 200 3.22 8.29 -10.19
N PHE A 201 2.99 9.19 -9.23
CA PHE A 201 3.18 10.63 -9.40
C PHE A 201 4.61 11.07 -9.20
N ASP A 202 5.35 10.39 -8.34
CA ASP A 202 6.76 10.65 -8.14
C ASP A 202 7.56 9.33 -8.07
N PRO A 203 7.69 8.60 -9.20
CA PRO A 203 8.39 7.32 -9.23
C PRO A 203 9.88 7.43 -8.86
N MET A 204 10.40 8.65 -8.79
CA MET A 204 11.82 8.93 -8.65
C MET A 204 12.17 9.79 -7.43
N GLY A 205 11.20 10.25 -6.64
CA GLY A 205 11.46 11.31 -5.67
C GLY A 205 11.91 12.62 -6.34
N LEU A 206 11.63 12.83 -7.63
CA LEU A 206 12.10 13.96 -8.44
C LEU A 206 11.48 15.31 -8.04
N LEU A 207 10.51 15.35 -7.13
CA LEU A 207 10.17 16.57 -6.40
C LEU A 207 11.23 16.96 -5.34
N SER A 208 12.37 16.26 -5.30
CA SER A 208 13.54 16.56 -4.47
C SER A 208 14.82 16.91 -5.25
N GLY A 209 14.66 17.45 -6.47
CA GLY A 209 15.66 18.31 -7.10
C GLY A 209 15.55 19.76 -6.62
#